data_AF-A0A8T4VVX7-F1
#
_entry.id   AF-A0A8T4VVX7-F1
#
_cell.length_a   1.000
_cell.length_b   1.000
_cell.length_c   1.000
_cell.angle_alpha   90.00
_cell.angle_beta   90.00
_cell.angle_gamma   90.00
#
_symmetry.space_group_name_H-M   'P 1'
#
loop_
_entity.id
_entity.type
_entity.pdbx_description
1 polymer ?
#
loop_
_entity_poly.entity_id
_entity_poly.type
_entity_poly.pdbx_seq_one_letter_code
_entity_poly.pdbx_strand_id
1 'polypeptide(L)' 'MPLTKTKRIPVSVDIWKRLGKEKEAGETYDDLLRELLQARNRLRLLQKMKRVEEADSEDLVDLDDL' A
#
# COMPACT_ATOMS: atom_id res chain seq x y z
N MET A 1 -4.02 -4.91 29.06
CA MET A 1 -3.34 -4.09 28.03
C MET A 1 -3.12 -4.97 26.80
N PRO A 2 -3.58 -4.58 25.59
CA PRO A 2 -3.33 -5.42 24.41
C PRO A 2 -1.84 -5.37 24.04
N LEU A 3 -1.24 -6.54 23.84
CA LEU A 3 0.15 -6.70 23.41
C LEU A 3 0.31 -6.16 21.99
N THR A 4 1.02 -5.05 21.82
CA THR A 4 1.49 -4.62 20.50
C THR A 4 2.51 -5.64 20.00
N LYS A 5 2.10 -6.46 19.03
CA LYS A 5 2.95 -7.54 18.51
C LYS A 5 3.98 -6.95 17.55
N THR A 6 5.12 -6.51 18.08
CA THR A 6 6.23 -5.97 17.28
C THR A 6 6.85 -7.08 16.43
N LYS A 7 6.66 -7.02 15.11
CA LYS A 7 7.34 -7.90 14.15
C LYS A 7 8.49 -7.14 13.49
N ARG A 8 9.68 -7.75 13.42
CA ARG A 8 10.84 -7.18 12.73
C ARG A 8 10.82 -7.64 11.27
N ILE A 9 10.98 -6.69 10.35
CA ILE A 9 11.09 -6.97 8.91
C ILE A 9 12.57 -6.77 8.53
N PRO A 10 13.30 -7.84 8.15
CA PRO A 10 14.65 -7.67 7.65
C PRO A 10 14.60 -6.98 6.28
N VAL A 11 15.40 -5.92 6.12
CA VAL A 11 15.53 -5.16 4.88
C VAL A 11 17.02 -4.97 4.56
N SER A 12 17.35 -4.71 3.30
CA SER A 12 18.71 -4.35 2.94
C SER A 12 19.09 -2.98 3.53
N VAL A 13 20.40 -2.76 3.72
CA VAL A 13 20.93 -1.49 4.24
C VAL A 13 20.51 -0.31 3.35
N ASP A 14 20.48 -0.50 2.04
CA ASP A 14 20.08 0.54 1.10
C ASP A 14 18.60 0.92 1.25
N ILE A 15 17.72 -0.08 1.43
CA ILE A 15 16.30 0.18 1.70
C ILE A 15 16.13 0.86 3.05
N TRP A 16 16.88 0.43 4.07
CA TRP A 16 16.83 1.07 5.39
C TRP A 16 17.24 2.55 5.33
N LYS A 17 18.31 2.88 4.61
CA LYS A 17 18.74 4.27 4.40
C LYS A 17 17.70 5.09 3.63
N ARG A 18 17.04 4.51 2.63
CA ARG A 18 15.97 5.18 1.89
C ARG A 18 14.77 5.47 2.78
N LEU A 19 14.31 4.48 3.56
CA LEU A 19 13.23 4.68 4.53
C LEU A 19 13.56 5.77 5.55
N GLY A 20 14.81 5.83 6.01
CA GLY A 20 15.25 6.90 6.91
C GLY A 20 15.27 8.30 6.31
N LYS A 21 15.37 8.43 4.98
CA LYS A 21 15.30 9.73 4.27
C LYS A 21 13.87 10.19 4.01
N GLU A 22 12.96 9.25 3.76
CA GLU A 22 11.54 9.53 3.55
C GLU A 22 10.83 9.89 4.87
N LYS A 23 11.35 9.40 6.00
CA LYS A 23 10.78 9.60 7.32
C LYS A 23 10.84 11.07 7.77
N GLU A 24 9.72 11.61 8.24
CA GLU A 24 9.64 12.97 8.77
C GLU A 24 10.04 13.07 10.26
N ALA A 25 10.29 14.30 10.73
CA ALA A 25 10.66 14.57 12.12
C ALA A 25 9.49 14.25 13.08
N GLY A 26 9.73 13.34 14.03
CA GLY A 26 8.71 12.92 15.01
C GLY A 26 7.83 11.75 14.56
N GLU A 27 7.95 11.31 13.31
CA GLU A 27 7.24 10.16 12.78
C GLU A 27 7.83 8.83 13.30
N THR A 28 7.07 7.73 13.30
CA THR A 28 7.62 6.38 13.48
C THR A 28 7.74 5.64 12.14
N TYR A 29 8.55 4.58 12.09
CA TYR A 29 8.60 3.74 10.88
C TYR A 29 7.26 3.06 10.58
N ASP A 30 6.44 2.80 11.60
CA ASP A 30 5.12 2.22 11.41
C ASP A 30 4.17 3.21 10.71
N ASP A 31 4.29 4.50 11.01
CA ASP A 31 3.49 5.55 10.38
C ASP A 31 3.89 5.70 8.91
N LEU A 32 5.19 5.82 8.62
CA LEU A 32 5.70 5.85 7.25
C LEU A 32 5.25 4.63 6.44
N LEU A 33 5.31 3.43 7.03
CA LEU A 33 4.86 2.21 6.37
C LEU A 33 3.34 2.20 6.11
N ARG A 34 2.53 2.77 7.02
CA ARG A 34 1.09 2.93 6.79
C ARG A 34 0.82 3.86 5.61
N GLU A 35 1.53 4.99 5.52
CA GLU A 35 1.36 5.94 4.42
C GLU A 35 1.75 5.33 3.07
N LEU A 36 2.91 4.67 3.01
CA LEU A 36 3.36 3.97 1.81
C LEU A 36 2.36 2.87 1.38
N LEU A 37 1.77 2.17 2.35
CA LEU A 37 0.74 1.17 2.06
C LEU A 37 -0.53 1.81 1.48
N GLN A 38 -0.97 2.94 2.04
CA GLN A 38 -2.12 3.68 1.52
C GLN A 38 -1.87 4.17 0.10
N ALA A 39 -0.69 4.76 -0.17
CA ALA A 39 -0.32 5.21 -1.50
C ALA A 39 -0.33 4.05 -2.51
N ARG A 40 0.26 2.90 -2.15
CA ARG A 40 0.25 1.71 -2.99
C ARG A 40 -1.16 1.17 -3.26
N ASN A 41 -2.03 1.19 -2.25
CA ASN A 41 -3.42 0.75 -2.42
C ASN A 41 -4.19 1.66 -3.37
N ARG A 42 -4.00 2.99 -3.27
CA ARG A 42 -4.60 3.96 -4.20
C ARG A 42 -4.11 3.71 -5.63
N LEU A 43 -2.80 3.53 -5.84
CA LEU A 43 -2.26 3.20 -7.16
C LEU A 43 -2.83 1.91 -7.72
N ARG A 44 -2.93 0.86 -6.89
CA ARG A 44 -3.53 -0.42 -7.30
C ARG A 44 -5.00 -0.26 -7.67
N LEU A 45 -5.75 0.57 -6.95
CA LEU A 45 -7.15 0.85 -7.26
C LEU A 45 -7.28 1.56 -8.62
N LEU A 46 -6.47 2.59 -8.86
CA LEU A 46 -6.44 3.30 -10.15
C LEU A 46 -6.10 2.37 -11.31
N GLN A 47 -5.13 1.47 -11.15
CA GLN A 47 -4.79 0.47 -12.16
C GLN A 47 -5.95 -0.50 -12.44
N LYS A 48 -6.71 -0.89 -11.40
CA LYS A 48 -7.89 -1.73 -11.58
C LYS A 48 -9.02 -0.98 -12.31
N MET A 49 -9.28 0.27 -11.92
CA MET A 49 -10.28 1.11 -12.58
C MET A 49 -9.95 1.27 -14.06
N LYS A 50 -8.69 1.61 -14.37
CA LYS A 50 -8.22 1.70 -15.75
C LYS A 50 -8.42 0.40 -16.53
N ARG A 51 -8.12 -0.75 -15.92
CA ARG A 51 -8.34 -2.06 -16.55
C ARG A 51 -9.82 -2.30 -16.84
N VAL A 52 -10.72 -1.93 -15.93
CA VAL A 52 -12.17 -2.08 -16.14
C VAL A 52 -12.65 -1.16 -17.25
N GLU A 53 -12.15 0.07 -17.31
CA GLU A 53 -12.47 1.03 -18.38
C GLU A 53 -11.97 0.59 -19.76
N GLU A 54 -10.82 -0.10 -19.81
CA GLU A 54 -10.24 -0.64 -21.05
C GLU A 54 -10.76 -2.04 -21.42
N ALA A 55 -11.52 -2.71 -20.54
CA ALA A 55 -12.04 -4.04 -20.79
C ALA A 55 -13.33 -4.00 -21.62
N ASP A 56 -13.51 -4.99 -22.49
CA ASP A 56 -14.75 -5.16 -23.20
C ASP A 56 -15.87 -5.54 -22.22
N SER A 57 -17.10 -5.08 -22.49
CA SER A 57 -18.26 -5.34 -21.62
C SER A 57 -18.55 -6.82 -21.42
N GLU A 58 -18.13 -7.68 -22.35
CA GLU A 58 -18.29 -9.14 -22.27
C GLU A 58 -17.37 -9.79 -21.21
N ASP A 59 -16.27 -9.12 -20.84
CA ASP A 59 -15.31 -9.57 -19.84
C ASP A 59 -15.62 -9.04 -18.42
N LEU A 60 -16.68 -8.23 -18.28
CA LEU A 60 -17.09 -7.60 -17.03
C LEU A 60 -18.37 -8.25 -16.48
N VAL A 61 -18.51 -8.20 -15.15
CA VAL A 61 -19.71 -8.67 -14.43
C VAL A 61 -20.32 -7.47 -13.73
N ASP A 62 -21.65 -7.38 -13.76
CA ASP A 62 -22.38 -6.32 -13.06
C ASP A 62 -22.16 -6.40 -11.54
N LEU A 63 -22.05 -5.23 -10.91
CA LEU A 63 -21.74 -5.16 -9.48
C LEU A 63 -22.89 -5.72 -8.60
N ASP A 64 -24.13 -5.65 -9.09
CA ASP A 64 -25.32 -6.14 -8.39
C ASP A 64 -25.48 -7.66 -8.47
N ASP A 65 -24.71 -8.33 -9.33
CA ASP A 65 -24.72 -9.79 -9.52
C ASP A 65 -23.65 -10.52 -8.67
N LEU A 66 -22.99 -9.81 -7.74
CA LEU A 66 -21.86 -10.30 -6.94
C LEU A 66 -22.24 -10.84 -5.54
#